data_AF-A0A2M7QJN6-F1
#
_entry.id   AF-A0A2M7QJN6-F1
#
_cell.length_a   1.000
_cell.length_b   1.000
_cell.length_c   1.000
_cell.angle_alpha   90.00
_cell.angle_beta   90.00
_cell.angle_gamma   90.00
#
_symmetry.space_group_name_H-M   'P 1'
#
loop_
_entity.id
_entity.type
_entity.pdbx_description
1 polymer ?
#
loop_
_entity_poly.entity_id
_entity_poly.type
_entity_poly.pdbx_seq_one_letter_code
_entity_poly.pdbx_strand_id
1 'polypeptide(L)'
;MSWYNRFHHAKQKIQIGGWIMIYFILSAILLYNVVLSQIISPLYGKFIQNEKNSVGPILKSIQSRPEFNKLYLIYKNKYGVKIEYEVFSEKKKDELFVSDLEKILEQNLQSRDVNYNLSQVLKKTGGDGVRYLIHAKQIDPEIN
;
A
#
# COMPACT_ATOMS: atom_id res chain seq x y z
N MET A 1 74.72 5.21 27.67
CA MET A 1 73.33 4.68 27.68
C MET A 1 73.39 3.16 27.62
N SER A 2 72.95 2.45 28.66
CA SER A 2 73.01 0.98 28.74
C SER A 2 72.17 0.30 27.64
N TRP A 3 72.64 -0.83 27.12
CA TRP A 3 71.93 -1.69 26.17
C TRP A 3 70.52 -2.07 26.66
N TYR A 4 70.34 -2.19 27.98
CA TYR A 4 69.06 -2.44 28.63
C TYR A 4 68.00 -1.35 28.33
N ASN A 5 68.39 -0.08 28.38
CA ASN A 5 67.47 1.03 28.12
C ASN A 5 67.03 1.08 26.65
N ARG A 6 67.93 0.72 25.71
CA ARG A 6 67.59 0.69 24.28
C ARG A 6 66.56 -0.40 23.96
N PHE A 7 66.69 -1.58 24.57
CA PHE A 7 65.72 -2.67 24.40
C PHE A 7 64.34 -2.35 24.99
N HIS A 8 64.29 -1.72 26.17
CA HIS A 8 63.03 -1.30 26.76
C HIS A 8 62.31 -0.25 25.92
N HIS A 9 63.02 0.76 25.39
CA HIS A 9 62.41 1.74 24.50
C HIS A 9 61.93 1.14 23.18
N ALA A 10 62.65 0.16 22.61
CA ALA A 10 62.22 -0.53 21.40
C ALA A 10 60.93 -1.34 21.62
N LYS A 11 60.85 -2.12 22.72
CA LYS A 11 59.63 -2.85 23.09
C LYS A 11 58.45 -1.91 23.32
N GLN A 12 58.67 -0.78 24.00
CA GLN A 12 57.64 0.21 24.27
C GLN A 12 57.11 0.85 22.97
N LYS A 13 57.98 1.18 22.01
CA LYS A 13 57.56 1.71 20.70
C LYS A 13 56.74 0.70 19.90
N ILE A 14 57.14 -0.57 19.89
CA ILE A 14 56.40 -1.65 19.21
C ILE A 14 55.01 -1.82 19.84
N GLN A 15 54.93 -1.80 21.18
CA GLN A 15 53.66 -1.91 21.89
C GLN A 15 52.73 -0.72 21.61
N ILE A 16 53.25 0.51 21.60
CA ILE A 16 52.48 1.72 21.25
C ILE A 16 51.98 1.64 19.80
N GLY A 17 52.83 1.22 18.86
CA GLY A 17 52.43 1.03 17.46
C GLY A 17 51.31 0.01 17.29
N GLY A 18 51.36 -1.09 18.04
CA GLY A 18 50.30 -2.10 18.07
C GLY A 18 48.96 -1.54 18.55
N TRP A 19 48.96 -0.75 19.62
CA TRP A 19 47.74 -0.09 20.11
C TRP A 19 47.16 0.88 19.09
N ILE A 20 48.01 1.71 18.45
CA ILE A 20 47.57 2.66 17.41
C ILE A 20 46.90 1.91 16.24
N MET A 21 47.48 0.80 15.82
CA MET A 21 46.93 -0.04 14.74
C MET A 21 45.55 -0.62 15.14
N ILE A 22 45.41 -1.11 16.38
CA ILE A 22 44.13 -1.62 16.89
C ILE A 22 43.07 -0.52 16.90
N TYR A 23 43.40 0.67 17.42
CA TYR A 23 42.48 1.81 17.42
C TYR A 23 42.06 2.22 16.02
N PHE A 24 42.99 2.20 15.07
CA PHE A 24 42.69 2.51 13.67
C PHE A 24 41.72 1.50 13.05
N ILE A 25 41.96 0.20 13.26
CA ILE A 25 41.07 -0.86 12.76
C ILE A 25 39.68 -0.74 13.37
N LEU A 26 39.57 -0.54 14.68
CA LEU A 26 38.28 -0.36 15.35
C LEU A 26 37.54 0.87 14.82
N SER A 27 38.25 1.96 14.60
CA SER A 27 37.68 3.19 14.03
C SER A 27 37.16 2.97 12.61
N ALA A 28 37.92 2.24 11.78
CA ALA A 28 37.49 1.90 10.42
C ALA A 28 36.24 1.02 10.41
N ILE A 29 36.15 0.03 11.31
CA ILE A 29 34.96 -0.83 11.45
C ILE A 29 33.74 -0.01 11.89
N LEU A 30 33.91 0.90 12.85
CA LEU A 30 32.82 1.77 13.31
C LEU A 30 32.32 2.67 12.19
N LEU A 31 33.22 3.31 11.44
CA LEU A 31 32.85 4.16 10.30
C LEU A 31 32.12 3.35 9.22
N TYR A 32 32.59 2.14 8.92
CA TYR A 32 31.94 1.25 7.97
C TYR A 32 30.49 0.91 8.40
N ASN A 33 30.29 0.58 9.67
CA ASN A 33 28.96 0.30 10.22
C ASN A 33 28.03 1.52 10.15
N VAL A 34 28.54 2.72 10.44
CA VAL A 34 27.77 3.97 10.31
C VAL A 34 27.34 4.17 8.86
N VAL A 35 28.24 4.01 7.89
CA VAL A 35 27.90 4.13 6.46
C VAL A 35 26.84 3.12 6.05
N LEU A 36 26.99 1.84 6.43
CA LEU A 36 25.98 0.81 6.14
C LEU A 36 24.61 1.13 6.75
N SER A 37 24.58 1.61 8.00
CA SER A 37 23.32 1.98 8.66
C SER A 37 22.57 3.08 7.92
N GLN A 38 23.29 4.02 7.30
CA GLN A 38 22.69 5.11 6.52
C GLN A 38 22.11 4.62 5.18
N ILE A 39 22.64 3.54 4.61
CA ILE A 39 22.13 2.93 3.36
C ILE A 39 20.88 2.08 3.64
N ILE A 40 20.84 1.35 4.75
CA ILE A 40 19.73 0.44 5.08
C ILE A 40 18.44 1.21 5.43
N SER A 41 18.55 2.35 6.12
CA SER A 41 17.39 3.15 6.54
C SER A 41 16.44 3.56 5.39
N PRO A 42 16.91 4.18 4.28
CA PRO A 42 16.04 4.53 3.17
C PRO A 42 15.52 3.32 2.38
N LEU A 43 16.27 2.21 2.34
CA LEU A 43 15.81 0.96 1.70
C LEU A 43 14.61 0.37 2.43
N TYR A 44 14.61 0.41 3.77
CA TYR A 44 13.49 -0.07 4.58
C TYR A 44 12.21 0.75 4.33
N GLY A 45 12.36 2.08 4.24
CA GLY A 45 11.25 2.97 3.88
C GLY A 45 10.66 2.67 2.50
N LYS A 46 11.51 2.49 1.48
CA LYS A 46 11.09 2.11 0.12
C LYS A 46 10.40 0.75 0.09
N PHE A 47 10.87 -0.22 0.85
CA PHE A 47 10.29 -1.56 0.91
C PHE A 47 8.87 -1.52 1.50
N ILE A 48 8.67 -0.83 2.64
CA ILE A 48 7.35 -0.67 3.24
C ILE A 48 6.41 0.11 2.33
N GLN A 49 6.91 1.15 1.65
CA GLN A 49 6.09 1.95 0.75
C GLN A 49 5.64 1.15 -0.47
N ASN A 50 6.51 0.32 -1.05
CA ASN A 50 6.15 -0.60 -2.12
C ASN A 50 5.14 -1.64 -1.65
N GLU A 51 5.36 -2.26 -0.48
CA GLU A 51 4.39 -3.20 0.11
C GLU A 51 3.00 -2.53 0.26
N LYS A 52 2.97 -1.32 0.84
CA LYS A 52 1.73 -0.55 1.03
C LYS A 52 1.01 -0.25 -0.29
N ASN A 53 1.74 0.05 -1.37
CA ASN A 53 1.16 0.36 -2.68
C ASN A 53 0.66 -0.88 -3.44
N SER A 54 1.15 -2.07 -3.12
CA SER A 54 0.76 -3.32 -3.79
C SER A 54 -0.40 -4.05 -3.10
N VAL A 55 -0.63 -3.79 -1.81
CA VAL A 55 -1.64 -4.52 -1.01
C VAL A 55 -3.08 -4.22 -1.46
N GLY A 56 -3.42 -2.97 -1.78
CA GLY A 56 -4.77 -2.60 -2.25
C GLY A 56 -5.21 -3.39 -3.51
N PRO A 57 -4.42 -3.38 -4.61
CA PRO A 57 -4.70 -4.17 -5.80
C PRO A 57 -4.81 -5.68 -5.56
N ILE A 58 -3.96 -6.24 -4.68
CA ILE A 58 -4.01 -7.66 -4.32
C ILE A 58 -5.30 -7.98 -3.57
N LEU A 59 -5.65 -7.17 -2.56
CA LEU A 59 -6.90 -7.34 -1.81
C LEU A 59 -8.12 -7.23 -2.72
N LYS A 60 -8.08 -6.33 -3.70
CA LYS A 60 -9.14 -6.19 -4.71
C LYS A 60 -9.26 -7.45 -5.59
N SER A 61 -8.14 -8.04 -6.04
CA SER A 61 -8.16 -9.22 -6.91
C SER A 61 -8.62 -10.50 -6.19
N ILE A 62 -8.52 -10.55 -4.86
CA ILE A 62 -8.95 -11.69 -4.05
C ILE A 62 -10.30 -11.48 -3.35
N GLN A 63 -11.05 -10.41 -3.63
CA GLN A 63 -12.32 -10.09 -2.96
C GLN A 63 -13.35 -11.24 -2.96
N SER A 64 -13.36 -12.07 -4.00
CA SER A 64 -14.25 -13.23 -4.12
C SER A 64 -13.78 -14.48 -3.37
N ARG A 65 -12.57 -14.46 -2.81
CA ARG A 65 -11.96 -15.61 -2.13
C ARG A 65 -12.33 -15.64 -0.64
N PRO A 66 -12.47 -16.82 -0.02
CA PRO A 66 -12.78 -16.95 1.41
C PRO A 66 -11.77 -16.24 2.33
N GLU A 67 -10.52 -16.16 1.89
CA GLU A 67 -9.41 -15.59 2.64
C GLU A 67 -9.43 -14.06 2.73
N PHE A 68 -10.24 -13.40 1.88
CA PHE A 68 -10.29 -11.94 1.78
C PHE A 68 -10.55 -11.27 3.12
N ASN A 69 -11.57 -11.72 3.87
CA ASN A 69 -11.95 -11.08 5.13
C ASN A 69 -10.81 -11.08 6.15
N LYS A 70 -10.06 -12.19 6.24
CA LYS A 70 -8.92 -12.33 7.15
C LYS A 70 -7.78 -11.39 6.73
N LEU A 71 -7.40 -11.42 5.45
CA LEU A 71 -6.30 -10.59 4.93
C LEU A 71 -6.65 -9.10 4.97
N TYR A 72 -7.87 -8.73 4.58
CA TYR A 72 -8.36 -7.37 4.65
C TYR A 72 -8.30 -6.82 6.07
N LEU A 73 -8.74 -7.58 7.09
CA LEU A 73 -8.67 -7.13 8.49
C LEU A 73 -7.22 -6.84 8.92
N ILE A 74 -6.29 -7.73 8.57
CA ILE A 74 -4.86 -7.57 8.89
C ILE A 74 -4.31 -6.29 8.26
N TYR A 75 -4.55 -6.10 6.96
CA TYR A 75 -4.02 -4.96 6.23
C TYR A 75 -4.75 -3.65 6.53
N LYS A 76 -6.05 -3.69 6.86
CA LYS A 76 -6.81 -2.56 7.38
C LYS A 76 -6.23 -2.10 8.72
N ASN A 77 -5.90 -3.02 9.62
CA ASN A 77 -5.28 -2.68 10.90
C ASN A 77 -3.85 -2.11 10.72
N LYS A 78 -3.08 -2.61 9.74
CA LYS A 78 -1.71 -2.16 9.46
C LYS A 78 -1.65 -0.79 8.73
N TYR A 79 -2.56 -0.54 7.79
CA TYR A 79 -2.47 0.59 6.86
C TYR A 79 -3.66 1.57 6.92
N GLY A 80 -4.70 1.25 7.69
CA GLY A 80 -5.83 2.12 7.98
C GLY A 80 -6.78 2.35 6.80
N VAL A 81 -7.46 3.50 6.85
CA VAL A 81 -8.54 3.91 5.94
C VAL A 81 -8.11 3.95 4.46
N LYS A 82 -6.81 4.11 4.18
CA LYS A 82 -6.30 4.12 2.80
C LYS A 82 -6.57 2.80 2.08
N ILE A 83 -6.37 1.66 2.75
CA ILE A 83 -6.62 0.33 2.16
C ILE A 83 -8.11 0.12 1.89
N GLU A 84 -8.97 0.59 2.80
CA GLU A 84 -10.41 0.54 2.61
C GLU A 84 -10.83 1.33 1.36
N TYR A 85 -10.27 2.52 1.15
CA TYR A 85 -10.52 3.29 -0.06
C TYR A 85 -9.98 2.57 -1.31
N GLU A 86 -8.75 2.06 -1.30
CA GLU A 86 -8.19 1.37 -2.47
C GLU A 86 -8.98 0.11 -2.85
N VAL A 87 -9.46 -0.65 -1.86
CA VAL A 87 -10.18 -1.91 -2.05
C VAL A 87 -11.64 -1.69 -2.46
N PHE A 88 -12.31 -0.68 -1.90
CA PHE A 88 -13.76 -0.45 -2.12
C PHE A 88 -14.09 0.81 -2.91
N SER A 89 -13.10 1.54 -3.42
CA SER A 89 -13.32 2.77 -4.22
C SER A 89 -14.25 2.56 -5.41
N GLU A 90 -14.16 1.42 -6.09
CA GLU A 90 -15.05 1.13 -7.21
C GLU A 90 -16.50 0.91 -6.75
N LYS A 91 -16.70 0.19 -5.64
CA LYS A 91 -18.02 0.03 -5.02
C LYS A 91 -18.61 1.38 -4.59
N LYS A 92 -17.80 2.23 -3.95
CA LYS A 92 -18.21 3.60 -3.58
C LYS A 92 -18.54 4.47 -4.78
N LYS A 93 -17.82 4.32 -5.90
CA LYS A 93 -18.14 5.02 -7.14
C LYS A 93 -19.48 4.54 -7.70
N ASP A 94 -19.71 3.23 -7.71
CA ASP A 94 -20.98 2.64 -8.15
C ASP A 94 -22.14 3.13 -7.26
N GLU A 95 -21.97 3.21 -5.94
CA GLU A 95 -22.96 3.77 -5.00
C GLU A 95 -23.26 5.26 -5.24
N LEU A 96 -22.24 6.09 -5.46
CA LEU A 96 -22.42 7.51 -5.78
C LEU A 96 -23.13 7.68 -7.13
N PHE A 97 -22.75 6.88 -8.13
CA PHE A 97 -23.37 6.92 -9.44
C PHE A 97 -24.85 6.51 -9.39
N VAL A 98 -25.21 5.50 -8.58
CA VAL A 98 -26.62 5.17 -8.30
C VAL A 98 -27.34 6.37 -7.72
N SER A 99 -26.79 7.00 -6.68
CA SER A 99 -27.42 8.16 -6.02
C SER A 99 -27.64 9.34 -6.99
N ASP A 100 -26.69 9.60 -7.88
CA ASP A 100 -26.83 10.66 -8.87
C ASP A 100 -27.90 10.32 -9.93
N LEU A 101 -27.96 9.07 -10.39
CA LEU A 101 -29.02 8.64 -11.30
C LEU A 101 -30.42 8.70 -10.65
N GLU A 102 -30.55 8.33 -9.37
CA GLU A 102 -31.81 8.44 -8.63
C GLU A 102 -32.29 9.89 -8.55
N LYS A 103 -31.40 10.85 -8.26
CA LYS A 103 -31.74 12.28 -8.27
C LYS A 103 -32.17 12.79 -9.64
N ILE A 104 -31.53 12.33 -10.72
CA ILE A 104 -31.93 12.69 -12.08
C ILE A 104 -33.31 12.10 -12.38
N LEU A 105 -33.57 10.87 -11.94
CA LEU A 105 -34.86 10.20 -12.13
C LEU A 105 -35.99 10.91 -11.35
N GLU A 106 -35.71 11.46 -10.17
CA GLU A 106 -36.67 12.28 -9.42
C GLU A 106 -37.13 13.52 -10.21
N GLN A 107 -36.24 14.10 -11.02
CA GLN A 107 -36.55 15.24 -11.88
C GLN A 107 -37.20 14.83 -13.20
N ASN A 108 -36.89 13.64 -13.71
CA ASN A 108 -37.44 13.11 -14.96
C ASN A 108 -37.72 11.60 -14.85
N LEU A 109 -38.89 11.28 -14.31
CA LEU A 109 -39.33 9.90 -14.04
C LEU A 109 -39.41 9.02 -15.30
N GLN A 110 -39.57 9.64 -16.49
CA GLN A 110 -39.68 8.94 -17.77
C GLN A 110 -38.37 8.94 -18.57
N SER A 111 -37.24 9.23 -17.94
CA SER A 111 -35.95 9.13 -18.61
C SER A 111 -35.59 7.66 -18.86
N ARG A 112 -35.72 7.22 -20.12
CA ARG A 112 -35.31 5.88 -20.58
C ARG A 112 -33.86 5.59 -20.21
N ASP A 113 -32.96 6.51 -20.54
CA ASP A 113 -31.51 6.31 -20.39
C ASP A 113 -31.11 6.19 -18.92
N VAL A 114 -31.75 6.98 -18.05
CA VAL A 114 -31.49 6.94 -16.60
C VAL A 114 -32.01 5.63 -16.00
N ASN A 115 -33.23 5.20 -16.37
CA ASN A 115 -33.78 3.91 -15.96
C ASN A 115 -32.90 2.74 -16.44
N TYR A 116 -32.42 2.78 -17.68
CA TYR A 116 -31.52 1.76 -18.22
C TYR A 116 -30.19 1.74 -17.44
N ASN A 117 -29.54 2.89 -17.26
CA ASN A 117 -28.27 2.97 -16.54
C ASN A 117 -28.38 2.52 -15.08
N LEU A 118 -29.48 2.86 -14.39
CA LEU A 118 -29.79 2.33 -13.05
C LEU A 118 -29.88 0.81 -13.05
N SER A 119 -30.57 0.23 -14.04
CA SER A 119 -30.72 -1.22 -14.14
C SER A 119 -29.38 -1.93 -14.30
N GLN A 120 -28.46 -1.38 -15.09
CA GLN A 120 -27.15 -1.98 -15.36
C GLN A 120 -26.25 -1.92 -14.12
N VAL A 121 -26.18 -0.76 -13.46
CA VAL A 121 -25.32 -0.62 -12.28
C VAL A 121 -25.85 -1.44 -11.08
N LEU A 122 -27.17 -1.51 -10.89
CA LEU A 122 -27.78 -2.32 -9.83
C LEU A 122 -27.61 -3.82 -10.06
N LYS A 123 -27.67 -4.30 -11.32
CA LYS A 123 -27.31 -5.68 -11.65
C LYS A 123 -25.86 -6.00 -11.30
N LYS A 124 -24.94 -5.06 -11.52
CA LYS A 124 -23.51 -5.21 -11.17
C LYS A 124 -23.29 -5.28 -9.66
N THR A 125 -24.01 -4.48 -8.87
CA THR A 125 -23.84 -4.37 -7.42
C THR A 125 -24.69 -5.36 -6.61
N GLY A 126 -25.58 -6.11 -7.27
CA GLY A 126 -26.47 -7.09 -6.64
C GLY A 126 -27.77 -6.51 -6.08
N GLY A 127 -28.14 -5.29 -6.48
CA GLY A 127 -29.42 -4.66 -6.15
C GLY A 127 -30.55 -5.02 -7.13
N ASP A 128 -31.77 -4.55 -6.85
CA ASP A 128 -32.94 -4.76 -7.72
C ASP A 128 -32.92 -3.81 -8.94
N GLY A 129 -32.18 -4.20 -9.98
CA GLY A 129 -32.18 -3.51 -11.26
C GLY A 129 -33.36 -3.88 -12.17
N VAL A 130 -34.17 -4.89 -11.82
CA VAL A 130 -35.20 -5.44 -12.71
C VAL A 130 -36.34 -4.44 -12.90
N ARG A 131 -36.78 -3.81 -11.81
CA ARG A 131 -37.77 -2.72 -11.82
C ARG A 131 -37.40 -1.61 -12.82
N TYR A 132 -36.16 -1.13 -12.78
CA TYR A 132 -35.73 -0.02 -13.62
C TYR A 132 -35.64 -0.41 -15.10
N LEU A 133 -35.24 -1.66 -15.39
CA LEU A 133 -35.25 -2.18 -16.76
C LEU A 133 -36.66 -2.27 -17.34
N ILE A 134 -37.64 -2.69 -16.52
CA ILE A 134 -39.05 -2.73 -16.94
C ILE A 134 -39.52 -1.32 -17.32
N HIS A 135 -39.21 -0.31 -16.50
CA HIS A 135 -39.56 1.08 -16.82
C HIS A 135 -38.88 1.60 -18.09
N ALA A 136 -37.59 1.30 -18.29
CA ALA A 136 -36.90 1.66 -19.52
C ALA A 136 -37.58 1.04 -20.76
N LYS A 137 -37.98 -0.23 -20.68
CA LYS A 137 -38.69 -0.95 -21.76
C LYS A 137 -40.12 -0.47 -22.01
N GLN A 138 -40.78 0.07 -20.99
CA GLN A 138 -42.10 0.70 -21.15
C GLN A 138 -42.00 2.00 -21.96
N ILE A 139 -40.88 2.72 -21.84
CA ILE A 139 -40.63 3.96 -22.59
C ILE A 139 -40.13 3.65 -23.99
N ASP A 140 -39.23 2.67 -24.13
CA ASP A 140 -38.62 2.26 -25.39
C ASP A 140 -38.45 0.72 -25.44
N PRO A 141 -39.34 0.00 -26.12
CA PRO A 141 -39.32 -1.46 -26.21
C PRO A 141 -38.09 -2.03 -26.94
N GLU A 142 -37.38 -1.24 -27.74
CA GLU A 142 -36.23 -1.71 -28.53
C GLU A 142 -34.93 -1.79 -27.71
N ILE A 143 -34.95 -1.38 -26.44
CA ILE A 143 -33.79 -1.39 -25.56
C ILE A 143 -33.39 -2.83 -25.16
N ASN A 144 -32.11 -3.17 -25.40
CA ASN A 144 -31.52 -4.48 -25.09
C ASN A 144 -30.57 -4.42 -23.87
#